data_AF-A0A2T2XYU7-F1
#
_entry.id   AF-A0A2T2XYU7-F1
#
_cell.length_a   1.000
_cell.length_b   1.000
_cell.length_c   1.000
_cell.angle_alpha   90.00
_cell.angle_beta   90.00
_cell.angle_gamma   90.00
#
_symmetry.space_group_name_H-M   'P 1'
#
loop_
_entity.id
_entity.type
_entity.pdbx_description
1 polymer ?
#
loop_
_entity_poly.entity_id
_entity_poly.type
_entity_poly.pdbx_seq_one_letter_code
_entity_poly.pdbx_strand_id
1 'polypeptide(L)'
;MYKNILVSGLVAVLLSGCTAGFRPALEDYKGNDAARIRASTSGNTALQFYEKQPDGCYKKVLERRITSGLAIIGIPVTGNKRLSDMPASNDVKGAFINEFTIKPGQLIDIVHYASTTSYSDFVPQPNHNYDIIVTGSLYSGDSVSVKDLDANAKMVRWKTDGVKLCPSSAFD
;
A
#
# COMPACT_ATOMS: atom_id res chain seq x y z
N MET A 1 -29.77 -27.02 25.20
CA MET A 1 -30.02 -26.81 23.75
C MET A 1 -29.39 -25.54 23.18
N TYR A 2 -29.12 -24.47 23.95
CA TYR A 2 -28.48 -23.24 23.42
C TYR A 2 -26.97 -23.33 23.15
N LYS A 3 -26.25 -24.23 23.84
CA LYS A 3 -24.79 -24.36 23.74
C LYS A 3 -24.32 -24.84 22.35
N ASN A 4 -25.15 -25.63 21.65
CA ASN A 4 -24.83 -26.17 20.32
C ASN A 4 -25.12 -25.18 19.18
N ILE A 5 -26.02 -24.22 19.42
CA ILE A 5 -26.38 -23.17 18.44
C ILE A 5 -25.29 -22.09 18.38
N LEU A 6 -24.72 -21.71 19.54
CA LEU A 6 -23.60 -20.77 19.62
C LEU A 6 -22.34 -21.28 18.92
N VAL A 7 -22.04 -22.58 19.07
CA VAL A 7 -20.88 -23.21 18.39
C VAL A 7 -21.10 -23.30 16.88
N SER A 8 -22.33 -23.59 16.43
CA SER A 8 -22.64 -23.65 14.99
C SER A 8 -22.63 -22.27 14.31
N GLY A 9 -23.05 -21.21 15.02
CA GLY A 9 -23.00 -19.84 14.50
C GLY A 9 -21.57 -19.31 14.34
N LEU A 10 -20.67 -19.59 15.28
CA LEU A 10 -19.27 -19.16 15.22
C LEU A 10 -18.49 -19.87 14.08
N VAL A 11 -18.78 -21.15 13.84
CA VAL A 11 -18.17 -21.94 12.75
C VAL A 11 -18.65 -21.46 11.37
N ALA A 12 -19.92 -21.05 11.24
CA ALA A 12 -20.44 -20.48 9.99
C ALA A 12 -19.78 -19.13 9.62
N VAL A 13 -19.43 -18.31 10.62
CA VAL A 13 -18.69 -17.06 10.41
C VAL A 13 -17.25 -17.33 9.97
N LEU A 14 -16.60 -18.36 10.51
CA LEU A 14 -15.25 -18.78 10.08
C LEU A 14 -15.23 -19.39 8.67
N LEU A 15 -16.35 -19.96 8.20
CA LEU A 15 -16.51 -20.48 6.83
C LEU A 15 -16.85 -19.39 5.81
N SER A 16 -17.29 -18.21 6.26
CA SER A 16 -17.43 -17.04 5.39
C SER A 16 -16.03 -16.42 5.22
N GLY A 17 -15.45 -16.53 4.03
CA GLY A 17 -14.10 -16.03 3.70
C GLY A 17 -13.99 -14.50 3.70
N CYS A 18 -14.36 -13.85 4.80
CA CYS A 18 -14.25 -12.42 5.03
C CYS A 18 -12.86 -12.10 5.56
N THR A 19 -12.12 -11.24 4.86
CA THR A 19 -10.84 -10.72 5.35
C THR A 19 -10.99 -9.25 5.72
N ALA A 20 -10.62 -8.90 6.95
CA ALA A 20 -10.62 -7.53 7.44
C ALA A 20 -9.18 -7.03 7.61
N GLY A 21 -8.85 -5.93 6.94
CA GLY A 21 -7.59 -5.21 7.11
C GLY A 21 -7.73 -4.17 8.23
N PHE A 22 -7.00 -4.35 9.33
CA PHE A 22 -7.03 -3.41 10.47
C PHE A 22 -6.16 -2.17 10.29
N ARG A 23 -5.35 -2.10 9.21
CA ARG A 23 -4.52 -0.93 8.89
C ARG A 23 -5.39 0.24 8.42
N PRO A 24 -5.21 1.47 8.95
CA PRO A 24 -5.92 2.64 8.47
C PRO A 24 -5.67 2.87 6.97
N ALA A 25 -6.70 3.32 6.25
CA ALA A 25 -6.58 3.70 4.84
C ALA A 25 -5.71 4.94 4.69
N LEU A 26 -5.01 5.03 3.58
CA LEU A 26 -4.29 6.24 3.20
C LEU A 26 -5.27 7.40 2.98
N GLU A 27 -4.99 8.52 3.62
CA GLU A 27 -5.72 9.76 3.44
C GLU A 27 -5.08 10.59 2.32
N ASP A 28 -5.90 11.33 1.59
CA ASP A 28 -5.41 12.21 0.53
C ASP A 28 -4.65 13.40 1.09
N TYR A 29 -3.44 13.58 0.57
CA TYR A 29 -2.76 14.85 0.70
C TYR A 29 -3.47 15.95 -0.09
N LYS A 30 -3.63 17.13 0.52
CA LYS A 30 -4.40 18.26 -0.04
C LYS A 30 -3.54 19.39 -0.61
N GLY A 31 -2.21 19.23 -0.63
CA GLY A 31 -1.31 20.23 -1.22
C GLY A 31 -1.40 20.27 -2.74
N ASN A 32 -1.09 21.43 -3.31
CA ASN A 32 -1.12 21.65 -4.77
C ASN A 32 0.01 20.94 -5.52
N ASP A 33 1.03 20.48 -4.81
CA ASP A 33 2.19 19.73 -5.28
C ASP A 33 2.00 18.20 -5.16
N ALA A 34 0.77 17.75 -4.86
CA ALA A 34 0.45 16.35 -4.64
C ALA A 34 0.98 15.44 -5.76
N ALA A 35 1.69 14.40 -5.37
CA ALA A 35 1.93 13.24 -6.22
C ALA A 35 0.72 12.32 -6.18
N ARG A 36 0.49 11.55 -7.24
CA ARG A 36 -0.63 10.61 -7.35
C ARG A 36 -0.11 9.20 -7.46
N ILE A 37 -0.74 8.27 -6.75
CA ILE A 37 -0.44 6.85 -6.85
C ILE A 37 -1.70 6.09 -7.24
N ARG A 38 -1.51 5.02 -8.01
CA ARG A 38 -2.54 4.05 -8.35
C ARG A 38 -2.07 2.66 -7.98
N ALA A 39 -2.95 1.88 -7.37
CA ALA A 39 -2.69 0.48 -7.02
C ALA A 39 -3.95 -0.36 -7.23
N SER A 40 -3.75 -1.68 -7.40
CA SER A 40 -4.86 -2.63 -7.33
C SER A 40 -5.52 -2.55 -5.95
N THR A 41 -6.84 -2.70 -5.90
CA THR A 41 -7.57 -2.75 -4.64
C THR A 41 -7.40 -4.11 -3.91
N SER A 42 -6.84 -5.12 -4.58
CA SER A 42 -6.56 -6.45 -4.01
C SER A 42 -5.13 -6.57 -3.46
N GLY A 43 -4.87 -7.59 -2.63
CA GLY A 43 -3.50 -8.03 -2.33
C GLY A 43 -2.89 -7.55 -1.01
N ASN A 44 -3.56 -6.75 -0.19
CA ASN A 44 -3.03 -6.31 1.12
C ASN A 44 -1.67 -5.59 1.01
N THR A 45 -1.66 -4.50 0.24
CA THR A 45 -0.50 -3.62 0.04
C THR A 45 -0.64 -2.36 0.88
N ALA A 46 0.46 -1.92 1.48
CA ALA A 46 0.53 -0.72 2.31
C ALA A 46 1.79 0.11 2.01
N LEU A 47 1.73 1.38 2.40
CA LEU A 47 2.86 2.31 2.42
C LEU A 47 3.37 2.45 3.85
N GLN A 48 4.68 2.36 4.02
CA GLN A 48 5.39 2.66 5.25
C GLN A 48 6.14 3.98 5.07
N PHE A 49 5.90 4.96 5.93
CA PHE A 49 6.51 6.28 5.85
C PHE A 49 7.59 6.44 6.91
N TYR A 50 8.71 7.03 6.49
CA TYR A 50 9.88 7.23 7.31
C TYR A 50 10.17 8.71 7.51
N GLU A 51 10.53 9.07 8.73
CA GLU A 51 10.95 10.42 9.09
C GLU A 51 12.30 10.39 9.80
N LYS A 52 13.08 11.45 9.55
CA LYS A 52 14.38 11.64 10.18
C LYS A 52 14.19 11.98 11.66
N GLN A 53 14.84 11.20 12.50
CA GLN A 53 14.87 11.38 13.94
C GLN A 53 15.98 12.37 14.34
N PRO A 54 15.94 12.94 15.57
CA PRO A 54 16.93 13.91 16.03
C PRO A 54 18.38 13.40 16.02
N ASP A 55 18.58 12.09 16.21
CA ASP A 55 19.87 11.39 16.15
C ASP A 55 20.37 11.14 14.70
N GLY A 56 19.59 11.55 13.70
CA GLY A 56 19.95 11.51 12.29
C GLY A 56 19.60 10.22 11.57
N CYS A 57 19.04 9.21 12.25
CA CYS A 57 18.53 8.01 11.59
C CYS A 57 17.07 8.19 11.13
N TYR A 58 16.57 7.27 10.32
CA TYR A 58 15.19 7.27 9.84
C TYR A 58 14.37 6.17 10.50
N LYS A 59 13.20 6.53 11.02
CA LYS A 59 12.28 5.60 11.68
C LYS A 59 10.96 5.57 10.92
N LYS A 60 10.37 4.38 10.81
CA LYS A 60 8.98 4.20 10.36
C LYS A 60 8.05 4.87 11.37
N VAL A 61 7.36 5.92 10.95
CA VAL A 61 6.42 6.68 11.80
C VAL A 61 4.96 6.38 11.46
N LEU A 62 4.69 5.87 10.26
CA LEU A 62 3.35 5.65 9.76
C LEU A 62 3.27 4.44 8.86
N GLU A 63 2.15 3.74 8.91
CA GLU A 63 1.78 2.73 7.92
C GLU A 63 0.33 2.93 7.50
N ARG A 64 0.05 2.88 6.20
CA ARG A 64 -1.30 3.08 5.64
C ARG A 64 -1.58 2.09 4.52
N ARG A 65 -2.75 1.45 4.55
CA ARG A 65 -3.19 0.57 3.45
C ARG A 65 -3.57 1.39 2.21
N ILE A 66 -3.29 0.84 1.05
CA ILE A 66 -3.74 1.36 -0.26
C ILE A 66 -4.69 0.38 -0.98
N THR A 67 -4.88 -0.81 -0.42
CA THR A 67 -5.85 -1.81 -0.88
C THR A 67 -7.16 -1.73 -0.09
N SER A 68 -8.14 -2.57 -0.44
CA SER A 68 -9.39 -2.70 0.31
C SER A 68 -9.15 -3.07 1.77
N GLY A 69 -9.94 -2.47 2.67
CA GLY A 69 -10.00 -2.84 4.08
C GLY A 69 -10.89 -4.05 4.36
N LEU A 70 -11.76 -4.42 3.43
CA LEU A 70 -12.66 -5.56 3.58
C LEU A 70 -12.81 -6.28 2.25
N ALA A 71 -12.71 -7.61 2.25
CA ALA A 71 -13.06 -8.42 1.09
C ALA A 71 -13.96 -9.58 1.51
N ILE A 72 -14.92 -9.90 0.65
CA ILE A 72 -15.85 -11.02 0.83
C ILE A 72 -15.59 -12.01 -0.31
N ILE A 73 -15.15 -13.23 0.00
CA ILE A 73 -14.83 -14.26 -1.00
C ILE A 73 -13.82 -13.72 -2.04
N GLY A 74 -12.79 -12.99 -1.56
CA GLY A 74 -11.75 -12.40 -2.41
C GLY A 74 -12.21 -11.19 -3.25
N ILE A 75 -13.49 -10.84 -3.24
CA ILE A 75 -14.01 -9.64 -3.91
C ILE A 75 -13.84 -8.45 -2.96
N PRO A 76 -13.08 -7.40 -3.35
CA PRO A 76 -12.94 -6.22 -2.53
C PRO A 76 -14.29 -5.49 -2.40
N VAL A 77 -14.73 -5.21 -1.17
CA VAL A 77 -16.00 -4.49 -0.92
C VAL A 77 -15.79 -3.02 -0.53
N THR A 78 -14.55 -2.61 -0.32
CA THR A 78 -14.17 -1.20 -0.11
C THR A 78 -13.07 -0.80 -1.09
N GLY A 79 -13.04 0.47 -1.50
CA GLY A 79 -12.12 0.98 -2.51
C GLY A 79 -12.80 1.29 -3.83
N ASN A 80 -12.07 1.16 -4.93
CA ASN A 80 -12.41 1.69 -6.26
C ASN A 80 -12.40 3.24 -6.37
N LYS A 81 -11.58 3.89 -5.55
CA LYS A 81 -11.44 5.33 -5.58
C LYS A 81 -10.68 5.77 -6.83
N ARG A 82 -11.24 6.69 -7.61
CA ARG A 82 -10.62 7.29 -8.80
C ARG A 82 -10.43 8.79 -8.61
N LEU A 83 -9.26 9.29 -8.99
CA LEU A 83 -8.99 10.73 -9.06
C LEU A 83 -9.30 11.22 -10.47
N SER A 84 -9.89 12.40 -10.58
CA SER A 84 -10.29 12.98 -11.89
C SER A 84 -9.10 13.35 -12.78
N ASP A 85 -7.92 13.52 -12.19
CA ASP A 85 -6.69 14.01 -12.82
C ASP A 85 -5.59 12.94 -12.93
N MET A 86 -5.86 11.69 -12.51
CA MET A 86 -4.93 10.58 -12.69
C MET A 86 -4.99 10.09 -14.15
N PRO A 87 -3.87 10.07 -14.90
CA PRO A 87 -3.85 9.59 -16.26
C PRO A 87 -4.16 8.09 -16.34
N ALA A 88 -4.78 7.67 -17.45
CA ALA A 88 -4.99 6.26 -17.72
C ALA A 88 -3.65 5.52 -17.86
N SER A 89 -3.55 4.32 -17.27
CA SER A 89 -2.56 3.34 -17.70
C SER A 89 -3.13 1.92 -17.60
N ASN A 90 -2.44 1.01 -18.28
CA ASN A 90 -2.76 -0.42 -18.33
C ASN A 90 -1.80 -1.27 -17.48
N ASP A 91 -0.88 -0.65 -16.73
CA ASP A 91 0.14 -1.36 -15.96
C ASP A 91 -0.44 -1.98 -14.67
N VAL A 92 -1.37 -1.27 -14.01
CA VAL A 92 -2.09 -1.78 -12.84
C VAL A 92 -3.31 -2.57 -13.32
N LYS A 93 -3.21 -3.90 -13.22
CA LYS A 93 -4.28 -4.82 -13.62
C LYS A 93 -5.29 -5.02 -12.49
N GLY A 94 -6.57 -5.13 -12.84
CA GLY A 94 -7.65 -5.48 -11.92
C GLY A 94 -8.95 -4.73 -12.21
N ALA A 95 -10.07 -5.32 -11.81
CA ALA A 95 -11.39 -4.68 -11.96
C ALA A 95 -11.60 -3.49 -11.01
N PHE A 96 -10.85 -3.46 -9.89
CA PHE A 96 -10.96 -2.45 -8.85
C PHE A 96 -9.60 -1.83 -8.57
N ILE A 97 -9.54 -0.51 -8.60
CA ILE A 97 -8.31 0.27 -8.49
C ILE A 97 -8.53 1.39 -7.48
N ASN A 98 -7.54 1.64 -6.64
CA ASN A 98 -7.53 2.80 -5.76
C ASN A 98 -6.46 3.80 -6.21
N GLU A 99 -6.86 5.07 -6.22
CA GLU A 99 -6.01 6.21 -6.53
C GLU A 99 -6.01 7.18 -5.34
N PHE A 100 -4.83 7.67 -4.97
CA PHE A 100 -4.62 8.55 -3.82
C PHE A 100 -3.65 9.67 -4.16
N THR A 101 -3.81 10.80 -3.49
CA THR A 101 -2.79 11.86 -3.47
C THR A 101 -1.87 11.68 -2.26
N ILE A 102 -0.56 11.79 -2.47
CA ILE A 102 0.46 11.71 -1.43
C ILE A 102 1.36 12.94 -1.45
N LYS A 103 1.95 13.25 -0.29
CA LYS A 103 2.88 14.38 -0.16
C LYS A 103 4.20 14.01 -0.85
N PRO A 104 4.74 14.88 -1.73
CA PRO A 104 6.03 14.62 -2.36
C PRO A 104 7.18 14.69 -1.34
N GLY A 105 8.32 14.08 -1.69
CA GLY A 105 9.54 14.09 -0.88
C GLY A 105 9.49 13.21 0.37
N GLN A 106 8.41 12.48 0.61
CA GLN A 106 8.32 11.51 1.70
C GLN A 106 9.18 10.28 1.41
N LEU A 107 9.84 9.73 2.43
CA LEU A 107 10.57 8.47 2.30
C LEU A 107 9.59 7.33 2.55
N ILE A 108 9.35 6.52 1.52
CA ILE A 108 8.31 5.49 1.53
C ILE A 108 8.92 4.12 1.21
N ASP A 109 8.53 3.10 1.94
CA ASP A 109 8.63 1.70 1.50
C ASP A 109 7.22 1.19 1.17
N ILE A 110 7.09 0.39 0.12
CA ILE A 110 5.83 -0.24 -0.29
C ILE A 110 5.90 -1.71 0.06
N VAL A 111 5.02 -2.17 0.94
CA VAL A 111 5.03 -3.53 1.46
C VAL A 111 3.76 -4.25 1.01
N HIS A 112 3.94 -5.43 0.45
CA HIS A 112 2.87 -6.31 0.02
C HIS A 112 2.83 -7.53 0.93
N TYR A 113 1.86 -7.55 1.85
CA TYR A 113 1.82 -8.53 2.94
C TYR A 113 1.34 -9.91 2.51
N ALA A 114 0.65 -10.05 1.37
CA ALA A 114 0.15 -11.35 0.93
C ALA A 114 1.28 -12.36 0.63
N SER A 115 2.43 -11.88 0.14
CA SER A 115 3.63 -12.70 -0.13
C SER A 115 4.90 -12.13 0.49
N THR A 116 4.77 -11.21 1.45
CA THR A 116 5.90 -10.63 2.20
C THR A 116 6.99 -9.98 1.34
N THR A 117 6.63 -9.48 0.17
CA THR A 117 7.53 -8.79 -0.76
C THR A 117 7.42 -7.28 -0.60
N SER A 118 8.44 -6.53 -1.04
CA SER A 118 8.43 -5.06 -0.91
C SER A 118 9.19 -4.37 -2.05
N TYR A 119 8.74 -3.16 -2.38
CA TYR A 119 9.56 -2.17 -3.07
C TYR A 119 10.04 -1.19 -2.02
N SER A 120 11.30 -1.34 -1.65
CA SER A 120 11.98 -0.42 -0.75
C SER A 120 12.37 0.85 -1.49
N ASP A 121 12.56 1.95 -0.78
CA ASP A 121 13.27 3.17 -1.20
C ASP A 121 12.53 4.24 -2.02
N PHE A 122 11.21 4.19 -2.16
CA PHE A 122 10.46 5.15 -2.99
C PHE A 122 10.40 6.58 -2.42
N VAL A 123 10.68 7.58 -3.27
CA VAL A 123 10.39 9.00 -3.00
C VAL A 123 9.49 9.59 -4.09
N PRO A 124 8.23 9.98 -3.77
CA PRO A 124 7.34 10.60 -4.74
C PRO A 124 7.80 12.01 -5.11
N GLN A 125 7.78 12.33 -6.39
CA GLN A 125 8.12 13.66 -6.91
C GLN A 125 6.86 14.54 -7.04
N PRO A 126 6.98 15.87 -6.87
CA PRO A 126 5.83 16.77 -6.89
C PRO A 126 5.12 16.73 -8.24
N ASN A 127 3.79 16.59 -8.21
CA ASN A 127 2.93 16.50 -9.40
C ASN A 127 3.11 15.27 -10.30
N HIS A 128 3.90 14.27 -9.89
CA HIS A 128 4.08 13.05 -10.68
C HIS A 128 2.97 12.03 -10.43
N ASN A 129 2.80 11.11 -11.38
CA ASN A 129 1.81 10.05 -11.36
C ASN A 129 2.50 8.69 -11.35
N TYR A 130 2.14 7.82 -10.41
CA TYR A 130 2.79 6.53 -10.22
C TYR A 130 1.82 5.36 -10.26
N ASP A 131 2.27 4.27 -10.84
CA ASP A 131 1.66 2.96 -10.70
C ASP A 131 2.45 2.09 -9.72
N ILE A 132 1.77 1.61 -8.69
CA ILE A 132 2.26 0.57 -7.80
C ILE A 132 1.76 -0.77 -8.34
N ILE A 133 2.68 -1.52 -8.93
CA ILE A 133 2.40 -2.72 -9.69
C ILE A 133 2.82 -3.91 -8.85
N VAL A 134 1.86 -4.77 -8.54
CA VAL A 134 2.10 -6.09 -7.97
C VAL A 134 1.87 -7.14 -9.05
N THR A 135 2.89 -7.93 -9.37
CA THR A 135 2.81 -9.05 -10.33
C THR A 135 3.20 -10.35 -9.67
N GLY A 136 2.81 -11.47 -10.29
CA GLY A 136 3.10 -12.81 -9.79
C GLY A 136 1.84 -13.50 -9.27
N SER A 137 2.07 -14.55 -8.48
CA SER A 137 1.01 -15.24 -7.74
C SER A 137 1.57 -15.79 -6.43
N LEU A 138 0.68 -16.06 -5.48
CA LEU A 138 1.00 -16.76 -4.23
C LEU A 138 1.87 -18.02 -4.42
N TYR A 139 1.81 -18.68 -5.58
CA TYR A 139 2.57 -19.89 -5.90
C TYR A 139 3.87 -19.64 -6.67
N SER A 140 3.99 -18.52 -7.38
CA SER A 140 5.17 -18.16 -8.19
C SER A 140 6.04 -17.07 -7.56
N GLY A 141 5.61 -16.55 -6.41
CA GLY A 141 6.19 -15.38 -5.74
C GLY A 141 5.65 -14.09 -6.34
N ASP A 142 5.19 -13.17 -5.50
CA ASP A 142 4.84 -11.84 -5.99
C ASP A 142 6.06 -10.92 -5.99
N SER A 143 6.01 -9.92 -6.88
CA SER A 143 6.96 -8.82 -6.93
C SER A 143 6.21 -7.49 -6.88
N VAL A 144 6.84 -6.49 -6.27
CA VAL A 144 6.31 -5.12 -6.19
C VAL A 144 7.26 -4.21 -6.95
N SER A 145 6.70 -3.38 -7.82
CA SER A 145 7.44 -2.36 -8.56
C SER A 145 6.66 -1.05 -8.60
N VAL A 146 7.37 0.05 -8.82
CA VAL A 146 6.78 1.37 -9.02
C VAL A 146 7.19 1.86 -10.41
N LYS A 147 6.21 2.34 -11.17
CA LYS A 147 6.43 2.96 -12.46
C LYS A 147 5.98 4.42 -12.40
N ASP A 148 6.87 5.33 -12.76
CA ASP A 148 6.52 6.72 -13.03
C ASP A 148 5.86 6.80 -14.42
N LEU A 149 4.71 7.47 -14.48
CA LEU A 149 3.94 7.65 -15.71
C LEU A 149 4.33 8.92 -16.46
N ASP A 150 5.09 9.81 -15.82
CA ASP A 150 5.60 11.01 -16.44
C ASP A 150 6.77 10.66 -17.38
N ALA A 151 6.65 11.10 -18.64
CA ALA A 151 7.59 10.72 -19.69
C ALA A 151 9.03 11.16 -19.35
N ASN A 152 9.98 10.25 -19.46
CA ASN A 152 11.40 10.45 -19.15
C ASN A 152 11.73 10.76 -17.67
N ALA A 153 10.75 10.63 -16.77
CA ALA A 153 11.01 10.79 -15.34
C ALA A 153 11.93 9.69 -14.82
N LYS A 154 12.87 10.08 -13.95
CA LYS A 154 13.72 9.13 -13.23
C LYS A 154 13.12 8.90 -11.84
N MET A 155 13.06 7.63 -11.43
CA MET A 155 12.68 7.28 -10.07
C MET A 155 13.69 7.85 -9.06
N VAL A 156 13.19 8.55 -8.04
CA VAL A 156 14.01 9.02 -6.92
C VAL A 156 13.95 8.01 -5.79
N ARG A 157 15.12 7.69 -5.23
CA ARG A 157 15.30 6.66 -4.21
C ARG A 157 15.99 7.21 -2.97
N TRP A 158 15.58 6.77 -1.78
CA TRP A 158 16.12 7.31 -0.52
C TRP A 158 17.13 6.40 0.20
N LYS A 159 17.17 5.09 -0.09
CA LYS A 159 18.19 4.18 0.47
C LYS A 159 19.52 4.40 -0.26
N THR A 160 20.21 5.45 0.16
CA THR A 160 21.56 5.84 -0.28
C THR A 160 22.55 5.67 0.88
N ASP A 161 23.85 5.66 0.61
CA ASP A 161 24.89 5.44 1.64
C ASP A 161 24.81 6.41 2.84
N GLY A 162 24.19 7.58 2.66
CA GLY A 162 23.97 8.59 3.70
C GLY A 162 22.73 8.39 4.57
N VAL A 163 21.86 7.43 4.27
CA VAL A 163 20.60 7.20 4.99
C VAL A 163 20.68 5.94 5.84
N LYS A 164 20.64 6.12 7.16
CA LYS A 164 20.67 5.04 8.16
C LYS A 164 19.30 4.85 8.78
N LEU A 165 18.81 3.62 8.82
CA LEU A 165 17.63 3.27 9.60
C LEU A 165 17.95 3.28 11.09
N CYS A 166 16.99 3.71 11.90
CA CYS A 166 17.14 3.63 13.34
C CYS A 166 17.23 2.16 13.78
N PRO A 167 18.01 1.85 14.83
CA PRO A 167 17.99 0.52 15.42
C PRO A 167 16.55 0.15 15.77
N SER A 168 16.07 -0.99 15.27
CA SER A 168 14.76 -1.50 15.61
C SER A 168 14.72 -1.80 17.11
N SER A 169 13.80 -1.19 17.83
CA SER A 169 13.53 -1.60 19.21
C SER A 169 12.78 -2.94 19.21
N ALA A 170 12.87 -3.71 20.30
CA ALA A 170 12.19 -5.01 20.43
C ALA A 170 10.65 -4.95 20.37
N PHE A 171 10.08 -3.75 20.19
CA PHE A 171 8.65 -3.46 20.18
C PHE A 171 8.17 -2.71 18.91
N ASP A 172 9.01 -2.59 17.87
CA ASP A 172 8.63 -1.98 16.56
C ASP A 172 7.99 -2.98 15.56
#